data_AF-A0A920UM73-F1
#
_entry.id   AF-A0A920UM73-F1
#
_cell.length_a   1.000
_cell.length_b   1.000
_cell.length_c   1.000
_cell.angle_alpha   90.00
_cell.angle_beta   90.00
_cell.angle_gamma   90.00
#
_symmetry.space_group_name_H-M   'P 1'
#
loop_
_entity.id
_entity.type
_entity.pdbx_description
1 polymer ?
#
loop_
_entity_poly.entity_id
_entity_poly.type
_entity_poly.pdbx_seq_one_letter_code
_entity_poly.pdbx_strand_id
1 'polypeptide(L)' 'MFNAVKDRGYPAAYICFEKEQHGFRQANNIIRAIEAQYYFFSRVFGFELSEEVIPIEIANL' A
#
# COMPACT_ATOMS: atom_id res chain seq x y z
N MET A 1 12.11 -8.25 5.09
CA MET A 1 10.75 -8.83 5.04
C MET A 1 10.13 -8.68 3.65
N PHE A 2 9.95 -7.46 3.14
CA PHE A 2 9.37 -7.22 1.80
C PHE A 2 9.99 -8.07 0.69
N ASN A 3 11.32 -8.02 0.51
CA ASN A 3 12.00 -8.81 -0.52
C ASN A 3 11.70 -10.31 -0.40
N ALA A 4 11.71 -10.89 0.81
CA ALA A 4 11.40 -12.31 0.98
C ALA A 4 9.97 -12.70 0.56
N VAL A 5 8.99 -11.79 0.68
CA VAL A 5 7.60 -12.01 0.22
C VAL A 5 7.53 -11.85 -1.30
N LYS A 6 8.13 -10.77 -1.82
CA LYS A 6 8.20 -10.47 -3.25
C LYS A 6 8.92 -11.58 -4.04
N ASP A 7 10.05 -12.06 -3.54
CA ASP A 7 10.88 -13.08 -4.20
C ASP A 7 10.20 -14.46 -4.22
N ARG A 8 9.17 -14.67 -3.37
CA ARG A 8 8.30 -15.85 -3.41
C ARG A 8 7.14 -15.73 -4.40
N GLY A 9 7.04 -14.62 -5.14
CA GLY A 9 6.01 -14.40 -6.14
C GLY A 9 4.66 -13.94 -5.60
N TYR A 10 4.58 -13.56 -4.32
CA TYR A 10 3.33 -13.05 -3.75
C TYR A 10 3.13 -11.56 -4.06
N PRO A 11 1.87 -11.10 -4.25
CA PRO A 11 1.56 -9.68 -4.36
C PRO A 11 2.07 -8.92 -3.14
N ALA A 12 2.90 -7.89 -3.36
CA ALA A 12 3.48 -7.12 -2.29
C ALA A 12 3.74 -5.67 -2.71
N ALA A 13 3.53 -4.73 -1.79
CA ALA A 13 3.89 -3.33 -1.95
C ALA A 13 4.67 -2.84 -0.72
N TYR A 14 5.54 -1.85 -0.90
CA TYR A 14 6.30 -1.24 0.18
C TYR A 14 6.34 0.28 0.01
N ILE A 15 6.00 1.00 1.07
CA ILE A 15 5.97 2.46 1.09
C ILE A 15 6.67 2.93 2.36
N CYS A 16 7.67 3.80 2.20
CA CYS A 16 8.30 4.50 3.30
C CYS A 16 7.73 5.92 3.40
N PHE A 17 7.42 6.33 4.62
CA PHE A 17 7.02 7.70 4.92
C PHE A 17 8.18 8.42 5.60
N GLU A 18 8.74 9.42 4.91
CA GLU A 18 9.82 10.22 5.49
C GLU A 18 9.33 10.97 6.74
N LYS A 19 10.22 11.11 7.72
CA LYS A 19 9.99 11.84 8.98
C LYS A 19 8.91 11.26 9.88
N GLU A 20 8.44 10.04 9.59
CA GLU A 20 7.58 9.27 10.48
C GLU A 20 8.38 8.21 11.26
N GLN A 21 7.89 7.83 12.43
CA GLN A 21 8.45 6.76 13.26
C GLN A 21 7.39 5.68 13.53
N HIS A 22 7.35 5.13 14.75
CA HIS A 22 6.35 4.15 15.15
C HIS A 22 4.99 4.84 15.38
N GLY A 23 4.10 4.69 14.39
CA GLY A 23 2.80 5.34 14.34
C GLY A 23 2.87 6.68 13.59
N PHE A 24 2.13 6.77 12.48
CA PHE A 24 2.10 7.97 11.65
C PHE A 24 1.36 9.11 12.37
N ARG A 25 1.92 10.33 12.30
CA ARG A 25 1.35 11.53 12.94
C ARG A 25 0.93 12.60 11.94
N GLN A 26 1.58 12.68 10.78
CA GLN A 26 1.15 13.62 9.75
C GLN A 26 -0.11 13.10 9.07
N ALA A 27 -1.16 13.93 9.04
CA ALA A 27 -2.45 13.57 8.45
C ALA A 27 -2.31 13.02 7.02
N ASN A 28 -1.47 13.66 6.19
CA ASN A 28 -1.23 13.22 4.82
C ASN A 28 -0.66 11.80 4.74
N ASN A 29 0.24 11.42 5.66
CA ASN A 29 0.83 10.08 5.68
C ASN A 29 -0.17 9.03 6.16
N ILE A 30 -1.03 9.39 7.12
CA ILE A 30 -2.12 8.52 7.59
C ILE A 30 -3.09 8.25 6.44
N ILE A 31 -3.57 9.31 5.76
CA ILE A 31 -4.46 9.19 4.61
C ILE A 31 -3.82 8.34 3.52
N ARG A 32 -2.58 8.66 3.14
CA ARG A 32 -1.84 7.93 2.10
C ARG A 32 -1.65 6.45 2.41
N ALA A 33 -1.44 6.09 3.69
CA ALA A 33 -1.31 4.70 4.12
C ALA A 33 -2.65 3.94 4.02
N ILE A 34 -3.76 4.58 4.40
CA ILE A 34 -5.11 4.00 4.31
C ILE A 34 -5.50 3.83 2.83
N GLU A 35 -5.28 4.84 2.00
CA GLU A 35 -5.53 4.80 0.56
C GLU A 35 -4.69 3.72 -0.14
N ALA A 36 -3.41 3.61 0.22
CA ALA A 36 -2.53 2.54 -0.28
C ALA A 36 -3.10 1.15 0.03
N GLN A 37 -3.56 0.96 1.27
CA GLN A 37 -4.17 -0.29 1.71
C GLN A 37 -5.47 -0.57 0.96
N TYR A 38 -6.34 0.44 0.80
CA TYR A 38 -7.59 0.31 0.07
C TYR A 38 -7.35 -0.08 -1.40
N TYR A 39 -6.41 0.59 -2.08
CA TYR A 39 -6.00 0.24 -3.43
C TYR A 39 -5.40 -1.17 -3.52
N PHE A 40 -4.53 -1.56 -2.58
CA PHE A 40 -3.96 -2.90 -2.57
C PHE A 40 -5.05 -3.98 -2.48
N PHE A 41 -6.02 -3.79 -1.59
CA PHE A 41 -7.13 -4.73 -1.44
C PHE A 41 -8.05 -4.77 -2.66
N SER A 42 -8.32 -3.64 -3.32
CA SER A 42 -9.14 -3.63 -4.54
C SER A 42 -8.50 -4.46 -5.65
N ARG A 43 -7.18 -4.35 -5.78
CA ARG A 43 -6.41 -5.11 -6.78
C ARG A 43 -6.29 -6.60 -6.44
N VAL A 44 -6.07 -6.95 -5.18
CA VAL A 44 -5.90 -8.35 -4.76
C VAL A 44 -7.24 -9.10 -4.67
N PHE A 45 -8.31 -8.44 -4.22
CA PHE A 45 -9.63 -9.07 -4.08
C PHE A 45 -10.57 -8.81 -5.25
N GLY A 46 -10.19 -7.95 -6.20
CA GLY A 46 -10.91 -7.75 -7.46
C GLY A 46 -12.22 -6.98 -7.31
N PHE A 47 -12.27 -5.96 -6.45
CA PHE A 47 -13.43 -5.07 -6.32
C PHE A 47 -13.14 -3.68 -6.89
N GLU A 48 -14.21 -2.96 -7.26
CA GLU A 48 -14.10 -1.59 -7.76
C GLU A 48 -13.96 -0.59 -6.61
N LEU A 49 -13.11 0.41 -6.80
CA LEU A 49 -12.94 1.48 -5.84
C LEU A 49 -14.16 2.41 -5.92
N SER A 50 -14.75 2.76 -4.77
CA SER A 50 -15.83 3.74 -4.71
C SER A 50 -15.33 5.17 -4.87
N GLU A 51 -14.06 5.41 -4.57
CA GLU A 51 -13.36 6.68 -4.70
C GLU A 51 -11.99 6.44 -5.35
N GLU A 52 -11.58 7.32 -6.26
CA GLU A 52 -10.24 7.27 -6.85
C GLU A 52 -9.19 7.63 -5.80
N VAL A 53 -8.14 6.81 -5.71
CA VAL A 53 -7.00 7.04 -4.82
C VAL A 53 -5.70 6.93 -5.59
N ILE A 54 -4.62 7.49 -5.03
CA ILE A 54 -3.30 7.44 -5.67
C ILE A 54 -2.82 5.99 -5.75
N PRO A 55 -2.62 5.44 -6.98
CA PRO A 55 -2.17 4.07 -7.14
C PRO A 55 -0.83 3.82 -6.45
N ILE A 56 -0.61 2.57 -6.06
CA ILE A 56 0.69 2.09 -5.58
C ILE A 56 1.21 1.03 -6.54
N GLU A 57 2.54 0.95 -6.65
CA GLU A 57 3.19 -0.16 -7.33
C GLU A 57 3.03 -1.42 -6.47
N ILE A 58 2.47 -2.47 -7.08
CA ILE A 58 2.31 -3.78 -6.45
C ILE A 58 3.15 -4.75 -7.27
N ALA A 59 4.19 -5.31 -6.64
CA ALA A 59 4.99 -6.35 -7.26
C ALA A 59 4.18 -7.66 -7.33
N ASN A 60 4.38 -8.42 -8.42
CA ASN A 60 3.73 -9.72 -8.68
C ASN A 60 2.19 -9.67 -8.66
N LEU A 61 1.59 -8.57 -9.12
CA LEU A 61 0.15 -8.43 -9.28
C LEU A 61 -0.34 -9.04 -10.60
#